data_AF-A0A3S3Q9C8-F1
#
_entry.id   AF-A0A3S3Q9C8-F1
#
_cell.length_a   1.000
_cell.length_b   1.000
_cell.length_c   1.000
_cell.angle_alpha   90.00
_cell.angle_beta   90.00
_cell.angle_gamma   90.00
#
_symmetry.space_group_name_H-M   'P 1'
#
loop_
_entity.id
_entity.type
_entity.pdbx_description
1 polymer ?
#
loop_
_entity_poly.entity_id
_entity_poly.type
_entity_poly.pdbx_seq_one_letter_code
_entity_poly.pdbx_strand_id
1 'polypeptide(L)'
;MKLKDLQLWLSKLSDEELEKELLYNSMDYGICGPVNEINKNEDNLYYVGDDPVLLHTSEELKQRGYNEKQISALDVQVPKGCYYFELSSEYSILERFSAKI
;
A
#
# COMPACT_ATOMS: atom_id res chain seq x y z
N MET A 1 -12.21 7.90 3.55
CA MET A 1 -12.65 9.01 2.67
C MET A 1 -12.85 8.46 1.27
N LYS A 2 -13.87 8.89 0.50
CA LYS A 2 -13.98 8.49 -0.93
C LYS A 2 -13.16 9.46 -1.80
N LEU A 3 -12.74 9.04 -2.99
CA LEU A 3 -11.94 9.89 -3.90
C LEU A 3 -12.60 11.23 -4.24
N LYS A 4 -13.92 11.25 -4.44
CA LYS A 4 -14.67 12.50 -4.69
C LYS A 4 -14.62 13.47 -3.49
N ASP A 5 -14.54 12.94 -2.27
CA ASP A 5 -14.48 13.76 -1.07
C ASP A 5 -13.07 14.35 -0.93
N LEU A 6 -12.04 13.55 -1.27
CA LEU A 6 -10.65 14.01 -1.36
C LEU A 6 -10.49 15.11 -2.42
N GLN A 7 -11.05 14.92 -3.60
CA GLN A 7 -11.05 15.93 -4.67
C GLN A 7 -11.67 17.25 -4.21
N LEU A 8 -12.84 17.18 -3.57
CA LEU A 8 -13.53 18.36 -3.04
C LEU A 8 -12.75 19.03 -1.89
N TRP A 9 -11.98 18.27 -1.13
CA TRP A 9 -11.13 18.81 -0.08
C TRP A 9 -9.92 19.54 -0.68
N LEU A 10 -9.22 18.90 -1.63
CA LEU A 10 -8.08 19.49 -2.34
C LEU A 10 -8.47 20.76 -3.10
N SER A 11 -9.66 20.82 -3.70
CA SER A 11 -10.12 21.99 -4.45
C SER A 11 -10.36 23.24 -3.59
N LYS A 12 -10.26 23.14 -2.26
CA LYS A 12 -10.40 24.27 -1.33
C LYS A 12 -9.05 24.83 -0.91
N LEU A 13 -7.95 24.17 -1.26
CA LEU A 13 -6.60 24.61 -0.95
C LEU A 13 -6.15 25.69 -1.94
N SER A 14 -5.26 26.58 -1.50
CA SER A 14 -4.57 27.51 -2.40
C SER A 14 -3.49 26.78 -3.19
N ASP A 15 -3.02 27.40 -4.26
CA ASP A 15 -1.91 26.86 -5.06
C ASP A 15 -0.66 26.60 -4.18
N GLU A 16 -0.34 27.51 -3.26
CA GLU A 16 0.79 27.33 -2.32
C GLU A 16 0.61 26.09 -1.41
N GLU A 17 -0.60 25.78 -0.97
CA GLU A 17 -0.86 24.59 -0.14
C GLU A 17 -0.80 23.30 -0.98
N LEU A 18 -1.16 23.36 -2.27
CA LEU A 18 -1.11 22.21 -3.18
C LEU A 18 0.33 21.79 -3.56
N GLU A 19 1.30 22.68 -3.40
CA GLU A 19 2.73 22.38 -3.60
C GLU A 19 3.37 21.63 -2.42
N LYS A 20 2.66 21.46 -1.30
CA LYS A 20 3.20 20.75 -0.12
C LYS A 20 3.08 19.23 -0.28
N GLU A 21 4.05 18.51 0.28
CA GLU A 21 4.04 17.04 0.29
C GLU A 21 2.88 16.48 1.12
N LEU A 22 2.18 15.48 0.57
CA LEU A 22 1.24 14.67 1.32
C LEU A 22 2.01 13.60 2.09
N LEU A 23 2.00 13.68 3.42
CA LEU A 23 2.63 12.68 4.29
C LEU A 23 1.58 11.67 4.78
N TYR A 24 1.91 10.39 4.72
CA TYR A 24 1.18 9.34 5.42
C TYR A 24 1.86 9.04 6.76
N ASN A 25 1.06 8.78 7.79
CA ASN A 25 1.53 8.40 9.12
C ASN A 25 0.66 7.26 9.67
N SER A 26 1.27 6.09 9.87
CA SER A 26 0.63 4.97 10.56
C SER A 26 1.12 4.87 11.99
N MET A 27 0.17 5.00 12.93
CA MET A 27 0.42 4.79 14.35
C MET A 27 0.68 3.32 14.68
N ASP A 28 0.01 2.41 13.99
CA ASP A 28 0.06 0.97 14.28
C ASP A 28 1.37 0.33 13.82
N TYR A 29 1.91 0.81 12.69
CA TYR A 29 3.15 0.29 12.12
C TYR A 29 4.38 1.14 12.46
N GLY A 30 4.19 2.33 13.06
CA GLY A 30 5.28 3.24 13.38
C GLY A 30 6.02 3.76 12.14
N ILE A 31 5.32 3.89 11.01
CA ILE A 31 5.88 4.33 9.73
C ILE A 31 5.25 5.66 9.34
N CYS A 32 6.09 6.63 8.97
CA CYS A 32 5.67 7.87 8.34
C CYS A 32 6.56 8.21 7.14
N GLY A 33 6.01 8.92 6.15
CA GLY A 33 6.76 9.33 4.98
C GLY A 33 5.90 9.99 3.90
N PRO A 34 6.54 10.54 2.86
CA PRO A 34 5.85 11.14 1.73
C PRO A 34 5.11 10.08 0.91
N VAL A 35 3.95 10.47 0.38
CA VAL A 35 3.19 9.71 -0.60
C VAL A 35 3.71 10.07 -1.99
N ASN A 36 4.48 9.16 -2.58
CA ASN A 36 5.10 9.37 -3.90
C ASN A 36 4.19 8.92 -5.06
N GLU A 37 3.39 7.88 -4.86
CA GLU A 37 2.55 7.28 -5.90
C GLU A 37 1.18 6.85 -5.34
N ILE A 38 0.16 6.93 -6.20
CA ILE A 38 -1.17 6.38 -5.96
C ILE A 38 -1.36 5.18 -6.87
N ASN A 39 -1.38 4.01 -6.27
CA ASN A 39 -1.54 2.75 -6.99
C ASN A 39 -3.03 2.40 -7.13
N LYS A 40 -3.36 1.69 -8.21
CA LYS A 40 -4.66 1.04 -8.40
C LYS A 40 -4.41 -0.43 -8.69
N ASN A 41 -5.10 -1.31 -7.98
CA ASN A 41 -4.98 -2.73 -8.23
C ASN A 41 -6.22 -3.31 -8.90
N GLU A 42 -6.01 -4.27 -9.82
CA GLU A 42 -7.08 -5.00 -10.49
C GLU A 42 -7.45 -6.32 -9.79
N ASP A 43 -6.85 -6.59 -8.64
CA ASP A 43 -7.11 -7.77 -7.81
C ASP A 43 -7.28 -7.41 -6.32
N ASN A 44 -7.74 -8.36 -5.52
CA ASN A 44 -7.69 -8.23 -4.07
C ASN A 44 -6.24 -8.41 -3.60
N LEU A 45 -5.81 -7.54 -2.69
CA LEU A 45 -4.51 -7.60 -2.06
C LEU A 45 -4.64 -8.06 -0.59
N TYR A 46 -3.76 -8.98 -0.21
CA TYR A 46 -3.78 -9.67 1.07
C TYR A 46 -2.47 -9.44 1.82
N TYR A 47 -2.54 -9.23 3.14
CA TYR A 47 -1.37 -9.22 4.01
C TYR A 47 -1.21 -10.59 4.69
N VAL A 48 0.01 -11.13 4.68
CA VAL A 48 0.30 -12.46 5.26
C VAL A 48 1.33 -12.46 6.38
N GLY A 49 1.83 -11.29 6.81
CA GLY A 49 2.58 -11.14 8.06
C GLY A 49 4.05 -11.59 8.05
N ASP A 50 4.61 -11.97 6.89
CA ASP A 50 5.92 -12.64 6.85
C ASP A 50 7.14 -11.72 6.62
N ASP A 51 6.97 -10.44 6.28
CA ASP A 51 8.03 -9.42 6.13
C ASP A 51 7.36 -8.02 6.03
N PRO A 52 8.06 -6.86 5.96
CA PRO A 52 7.42 -5.52 5.95
C PRO A 52 6.19 -5.47 5.05
N VAL A 53 5.17 -4.70 5.46
CA VAL A 53 3.76 -4.68 4.99
C VAL A 53 3.56 -4.75 3.48
N LEU A 54 3.92 -5.88 2.88
CA LEU A 54 3.79 -6.19 1.46
C LEU A 54 2.49 -6.93 1.31
N LEU A 55 1.66 -6.40 0.42
CA LEU A 55 0.42 -7.03 0.06
C LEU A 55 0.64 -7.88 -1.18
N HIS A 56 -0.08 -9.00 -1.25
CA HIS A 56 0.04 -9.97 -2.33
C HIS A 56 -1.29 -10.19 -3.03
N THR A 57 -1.24 -10.48 -4.32
CA THR A 57 -2.41 -11.00 -5.04
C THR A 57 -2.67 -12.46 -4.69
N SER A 58 -3.88 -12.94 -4.98
CA SER A 58 -4.17 -14.37 -4.80
C SER A 58 -3.27 -15.28 -5.66
N GLU A 59 -2.81 -14.82 -6.82
CA GLU A 59 -1.93 -15.59 -7.70
C GLU A 59 -0.51 -15.69 -7.12
N GLU A 60 0.02 -14.60 -6.57
CA GLU A 60 1.31 -14.59 -5.87
C GLU A 60 1.29 -15.50 -4.64
N LEU A 61 0.20 -15.49 -3.88
CA LEU A 61 0.05 -16.40 -2.74
C LEU A 61 0.01 -17.87 -3.18
N LYS A 62 -0.66 -18.19 -4.29
CA LYS A 62 -0.64 -19.54 -4.87
C LYS A 62 0.78 -19.97 -5.25
N GLN A 63 1.57 -19.08 -5.85
CA GLN A 63 2.99 -19.34 -6.17
C GLN A 63 3.85 -19.57 -4.92
N ARG A 64 3.49 -18.94 -3.80
CA ARG A 64 4.12 -19.14 -2.48
C ARG A 64 3.65 -20.40 -1.75
N GLY A 65 2.75 -21.19 -2.34
CA GLY A 65 2.29 -22.47 -1.78
C GLY A 65 1.00 -22.40 -0.96
N TYR A 66 0.30 -21.25 -0.94
CA TYR A 66 -1.01 -21.15 -0.31
C TYR A 66 -2.07 -21.83 -1.18
N ASN A 67 -2.94 -22.60 -0.54
CA ASN A 67 -4.13 -23.15 -1.20
C ASN A 67 -5.33 -22.20 -1.12
N GLU A 68 -6.36 -22.46 -1.92
CA GLU A 68 -7.54 -21.60 -2.01
C GLU A 68 -8.29 -21.44 -0.69
N LYS A 69 -8.36 -22.51 0.13
CA LYS A 69 -9.00 -22.46 1.45
C LYS A 69 -8.25 -21.52 2.39
N GLN A 70 -6.91 -21.56 2.37
CA GLN A 70 -6.08 -20.64 3.16
C GLN A 70 -6.26 -19.20 2.68
N ILE A 71 -6.23 -18.95 1.38
CA ILE A 71 -6.40 -17.59 0.83
C ILE A 71 -7.78 -17.04 1.16
N SER A 72 -8.83 -17.86 1.08
CA SER A 72 -10.20 -17.45 1.42
C SER A 72 -10.39 -17.09 2.90
N ALA A 73 -9.49 -17.51 3.77
CA ALA A 73 -9.50 -17.20 5.20
C ALA A 73 -8.67 -15.94 5.54
N LEU A 74 -7.95 -15.37 4.57
CA LEU A 74 -7.22 -14.12 4.74
C LEU A 74 -8.15 -12.92 4.54
N ASP A 75 -7.89 -11.87 5.31
CA ASP A 75 -8.57 -10.59 5.13
C ASP A 75 -8.03 -9.85 3.91
N VAL A 76 -8.95 -9.39 3.06
CA VAL A 76 -8.63 -8.47 1.96
C VAL A 76 -8.31 -7.11 2.56
N GLN A 77 -7.06 -6.68 2.44
CA GLN A 77 -6.61 -5.38 2.93
C GLN A 77 -6.94 -4.27 1.92
N VAL A 78 -6.74 -4.54 0.64
CA VAL A 78 -7.13 -3.64 -0.45
C VAL A 78 -8.03 -4.38 -1.42
N PRO A 79 -9.32 -4.01 -1.52
CA PRO A 79 -10.23 -4.61 -2.48
C PRO A 79 -9.87 -4.30 -3.93
N LYS A 80 -10.23 -5.24 -4.82
CA LYS A 80 -10.12 -5.06 -6.28
C LYS A 80 -10.73 -3.74 -6.75
N GLY A 81 -9.99 -3.02 -7.60
CA GLY A 81 -10.40 -1.77 -8.21
C GLY A 81 -10.26 -0.54 -7.31
N CYS A 82 -9.80 -0.71 -6.07
CA CYS A 82 -9.52 0.41 -5.16
C CYS A 82 -8.13 1.01 -5.42
N TYR A 83 -7.99 2.24 -4.95
CA TYR A 83 -6.74 3.00 -4.98
C TYR A 83 -6.11 2.98 -3.58
N TYR A 84 -4.78 2.94 -3.53
CA TYR A 84 -4.02 2.89 -2.29
C TYR A 84 -2.67 3.58 -2.45
N PHE A 85 -2.05 3.91 -1.34
CA PHE A 85 -0.70 4.45 -1.31
C PHE A 85 0.22 3.35 -0.81
N GLU A 86 1.37 3.20 -1.46
CA GLU A 86 2.48 2.44 -0.91
C GLU A 86 3.51 3.41 -0.38
N LEU A 87 3.94 3.21 0.86
CA LEU A 87 5.11 3.91 1.36
C LEU A 87 6.35 3.19 0.83
N SER A 88 6.89 3.70 -0.27
CA SER A 88 8.27 3.44 -0.63
C SER A 88 9.17 4.21 0.33
N SER A 89 9.45 3.65 1.50
CA SER A 89 10.76 3.97 2.07
C SER A 89 11.74 3.38 1.06
N GLU A 90 12.47 4.20 0.31
CA GLU A 90 13.52 3.77 -0.64
C GLU A 90 14.60 2.87 -0.02
N TYR A 91 14.47 2.51 1.27
CA TYR A 91 15.37 1.67 2.07
C TYR A 91 14.79 0.36 2.64
N SER A 92 13.48 0.05 2.60
CA SER A 92 12.99 -1.03 3.49
C SER A 92 13.03 -2.46 2.97
N ILE A 93 13.13 -2.74 1.67
CA ILE A 93 13.11 -4.14 1.18
C ILE A 93 14.23 -4.47 0.19
N LEU A 94 14.52 -3.63 -0.80
CA LEU A 94 15.43 -4.03 -1.88
C LEU A 94 16.92 -3.97 -1.51
N GLU A 95 17.38 -3.04 -0.66
CA GLU A 95 18.79 -3.02 -0.23
C GLU A 95 19.13 -4.09 0.82
N ARG A 96 18.16 -4.52 1.63
CA ARG A 96 18.38 -5.54 2.67
C ARG A 96 18.73 -6.92 2.08
N PHE A 97 18.35 -7.18 0.83
CA PHE A 97 18.63 -8.43 0.12
C PHE A 97 19.60 -8.29 -1.07
N SER A 98 19.92 -7.07 -1.50
CA SER A 98 20.95 -6.82 -2.52
C SER A 98 22.37 -6.77 -1.94
N ALA A 99 22.51 -6.65 -0.61
CA ALA A 99 23.77 -6.74 0.11
C ALA A 99 23.95 -8.12 0.79
N LYS A 100 23.79 -9.21 0.05
CA LYS A 100 24.45 -10.48 0.37
C LYS A 100 25.25 -10.94 -0.83
N ILE A 101 26.57 -10.82 -0.64
CA ILE A 101 27.66 -11.47 -1.38
C ILE A 101 27.37 -12.95 -1.60
#